data_AF-A0A0F9NVH9-F1
#
_entry.id   AF-A0A0F9NVH9-F1
#
_cell.length_a   1.000
_cell.length_b   1.000
_cell.length_c   1.000
_cell.angle_alpha   90.00
_cell.angle_beta   90.00
_cell.angle_gamma   90.00
#
_symmetry.space_group_name_H-M   'P 1'
#
loop_
_entity.id
_entity.type
_entity.pdbx_description
1 polymer ?
#
loop_
_entity_poly.entity_id
_entity_poly.type
_entity_poly.pdbx_seq_one_letter_code
_entity_poly.pdbx_strand_id
1 'polypeptide(L)'
;MFPDRFHSMQDGRVHISAAQASLFAKEVAGDFNPIHDPDARRFCVPGDLLFAVVVSRFGLSRHMTFHFRALLGGGKLLEFREDGDETIKVCDQNGKVYLEVTRSGDVTRDEHVVEEFIRCYVAASGKNFPHTLKPLMESNDVMFNPDRPMVMYASMSLTLDRLDAGSPELELHNAELEANGKRGNVMLDYRLISEGVPVGEVSKHLVLGGLRPYCQDAMAGVIEATRKTKNGSIGTGEAYDAYKRFCQRIDLRPLTGRAFGDLVSELDIYSLIRSRVLSRGRYGRTREIILDLPQGLTEKIYACVLLNFEIHN
;
A
#
# COMPACT_ATOMS: atom_id res chain seq x y z
N MET A 1 1.20 22.65 -15.88
CA MET A 1 1.99 22.02 -14.79
C MET A 1 1.55 20.59 -14.58
N PHE A 2 2.43 19.73 -14.06
CA PHE A 2 2.21 18.31 -13.83
C PHE A 2 0.85 17.91 -13.19
N PRO A 3 0.38 18.53 -12.08
CA PRO A 3 -0.86 18.10 -11.45
C PRO A 3 -2.15 18.54 -12.17
N ASP A 4 -2.07 19.40 -13.19
CA ASP A 4 -3.25 20.04 -13.81
C ASP A 4 -4.17 19.04 -14.53
N ARG A 5 -3.64 17.87 -14.92
CA ARG A 5 -4.46 16.76 -15.45
C ARG A 5 -5.28 16.06 -14.37
N PHE A 6 -4.91 16.20 -13.11
CA PHE A 6 -5.43 15.42 -11.98
C PHE A 6 -6.29 16.25 -11.01
N HIS A 7 -6.48 17.53 -11.29
CA HIS A 7 -7.43 18.39 -10.59
C HIS A 7 -7.97 19.45 -11.54
N SER A 8 -9.02 20.14 -11.13
CA SER A 8 -9.59 21.28 -11.85
C SER A 8 -9.82 22.43 -10.89
N MET A 9 -9.92 23.65 -11.41
CA MET A 9 -10.35 24.80 -10.62
C MET A 9 -11.85 25.03 -10.82
N GLN A 10 -12.59 25.16 -9.72
CA GLN A 10 -14.01 25.51 -9.72
C GLN A 10 -14.22 26.61 -8.67
N ASP A 11 -14.73 27.77 -9.10
CA ASP A 11 -14.93 28.95 -8.25
C ASP A 11 -13.68 29.37 -7.46
N GLY A 12 -12.51 29.30 -8.12
CA GLY A 12 -11.22 29.62 -7.49
C GLY A 12 -10.71 28.58 -6.48
N ARG A 13 -11.42 27.45 -6.32
CA ARG A 13 -11.07 26.35 -5.43
C ARG A 13 -10.61 25.12 -6.20
N VAL A 14 -9.80 24.29 -5.55
CA VAL A 14 -9.35 23.02 -6.13
C VAL A 14 -10.48 22.01 -6.04
N HIS A 15 -10.78 21.38 -7.16
CA HIS A 15 -11.76 20.32 -7.29
C HIS A 15 -11.08 19.07 -7.86
N ILE A 16 -11.22 17.93 -7.17
CA ILE A 16 -10.66 16.65 -7.61
C ILE A 16 -11.79 15.66 -7.79
N SER A 17 -12.13 15.34 -9.04
CA SER A 17 -13.12 14.31 -9.35
C SER A 17 -12.60 12.90 -9.04
N ALA A 18 -13.50 11.94 -8.87
CA ALA A 18 -13.12 10.54 -8.65
C ALA A 18 -12.31 9.97 -9.83
N ALA A 19 -12.67 10.33 -11.07
CA ALA A 19 -11.96 9.92 -12.27
C ALA A 19 -10.53 10.48 -12.32
N GLN A 20 -10.33 11.76 -12.01
CA GLN A 20 -8.99 12.38 -11.99
C GLN A 20 -8.09 11.78 -10.91
N ALA A 21 -8.63 11.58 -9.70
CA ALA A 21 -7.89 10.94 -8.62
C ALA A 21 -7.56 9.47 -8.90
N SER A 22 -8.49 8.73 -9.51
CA SER A 22 -8.22 7.36 -10.00
C SER A 22 -7.13 7.36 -11.05
N LEU A 23 -7.16 8.28 -12.02
CA LEU A 23 -6.15 8.38 -13.07
C LEU A 23 -4.75 8.58 -12.47
N PHE A 24 -4.61 9.51 -11.52
CA PHE A 24 -3.36 9.73 -10.81
C PHE A 24 -2.88 8.47 -10.07
N ALA A 25 -3.78 7.81 -9.34
CA ALA A 25 -3.47 6.60 -8.60
C ALA A 25 -2.87 5.52 -9.52
N LYS A 26 -3.53 5.24 -10.66
CA LYS A 26 -3.13 4.14 -11.55
C LYS A 26 -1.94 4.51 -12.44
N GLU A 27 -1.93 5.70 -13.04
CA GLU A 27 -0.91 6.08 -14.05
C GLU A 27 0.37 6.68 -13.46
N VAL A 28 0.27 7.34 -12.30
CA VAL A 28 1.42 8.02 -11.67
C VAL A 28 1.91 7.23 -10.46
N ALA A 29 1.01 6.93 -9.53
CA ALA A 29 1.38 6.23 -8.29
C ALA A 29 1.54 4.73 -8.49
N GLY A 30 0.99 4.13 -9.55
CA GLY A 30 0.91 2.68 -9.69
C GLY A 30 0.11 2.02 -8.56
N ASP A 31 -0.77 2.76 -7.90
CA ASP A 31 -1.61 2.28 -6.80
C ASP A 31 -2.93 1.74 -7.34
N PHE A 32 -3.01 0.41 -7.43
CA PHE A 32 -4.19 -0.31 -7.91
C PHE A 32 -5.21 -0.64 -6.81
N ASN A 33 -5.07 -0.08 -5.60
CA ASN A 33 -6.02 -0.34 -4.52
C ASN A 33 -7.46 0.01 -4.93
N PRO A 34 -8.46 -0.85 -4.64
CA PRO A 34 -9.86 -0.62 -5.04
C PRO A 34 -10.50 0.64 -4.46
N ILE A 35 -9.94 1.20 -3.38
CA ILE A 35 -10.43 2.46 -2.79
C ILE A 35 -10.24 3.65 -3.74
N HIS A 36 -9.41 3.51 -4.78
CA HIS A 36 -9.21 4.52 -5.81
C HIS A 36 -10.06 4.30 -7.06
N ASP A 37 -10.88 3.25 -7.10
CA ASP A 37 -11.77 3.01 -8.24
C ASP A 37 -12.96 3.99 -8.17
N PRO A 38 -13.31 4.72 -9.23
CA PRO A 38 -14.30 5.81 -9.16
C PRO A 38 -15.66 5.41 -8.57
N ASP A 39 -16.08 4.16 -8.79
CA ASP A 39 -17.37 3.62 -8.31
C ASP A 39 -17.27 2.95 -6.92
N ALA A 40 -16.11 3.00 -6.27
CA ALA A 40 -15.91 2.39 -4.96
C ALA A 40 -16.81 3.03 -3.91
N ARG A 41 -17.53 2.20 -3.14
CA ARG A 41 -18.40 2.65 -2.04
C ARG A 41 -17.67 3.54 -1.01
N ARG A 42 -16.36 3.33 -0.84
CA ARG A 42 -15.48 4.13 0.01
C ARG A 42 -14.34 4.73 -0.80
N PHE A 43 -14.69 5.41 -1.89
CA PHE A 43 -13.73 6.11 -2.72
C PHE A 43 -12.89 7.09 -1.87
N CYS A 44 -11.57 7.10 -2.11
CA CYS A 44 -10.63 8.03 -1.51
C CYS A 44 -9.70 8.62 -2.56
N VAL A 45 -9.55 9.94 -2.54
CA VAL A 45 -8.50 10.65 -3.28
C VAL A 45 -7.14 10.24 -2.70
N PRO A 46 -6.13 9.88 -3.54
CA PRO A 46 -4.80 9.57 -3.05
C PRO A 46 -4.17 10.73 -2.26
N GLY A 47 -3.56 10.43 -1.11
CA GLY A 47 -2.83 11.42 -0.33
C GLY A 47 -1.67 12.03 -1.12
N ASP A 48 -1.02 11.22 -1.93
CA ASP A 48 0.07 11.62 -2.84
C ASP A 48 -0.37 12.68 -3.87
N LEU A 49 -1.65 12.69 -4.27
CA LEU A 49 -2.19 13.74 -5.13
C LEU A 49 -2.36 15.05 -4.38
N LEU A 50 -2.82 15.01 -3.11
CA LEU A 50 -2.89 16.21 -2.28
C LEU A 50 -1.51 16.80 -2.02
N PHE A 51 -0.52 15.94 -1.74
CA PHE A 51 0.89 16.32 -1.66
C PHE A 51 1.34 17.02 -2.95
N ALA A 52 1.13 16.41 -4.12
CA ALA A 52 1.52 16.97 -5.41
C ALA A 52 0.89 18.34 -5.66
N VAL A 53 -0.41 18.49 -5.39
CA VAL A 53 -1.12 19.76 -5.55
C VAL A 53 -0.57 20.85 -4.62
N VAL A 54 -0.28 20.53 -3.36
CA VAL A 54 0.31 21.50 -2.42
C VAL A 54 1.69 21.92 -2.89
N VAL A 55 2.58 20.97 -3.20
CA VAL A 55 3.96 21.28 -3.58
C VAL A 55 4.02 22.05 -4.90
N SER A 56 3.20 21.69 -5.89
CA SER A 56 3.13 22.46 -7.14
C SER A 56 2.61 23.88 -6.94
N ARG A 57 1.72 24.11 -5.97
CA ARG A 57 1.18 25.45 -5.70
C ARG A 57 2.12 26.31 -4.87
N PHE A 58 2.76 25.73 -3.87
CA PHE A 58 3.47 26.48 -2.83
C PHE A 58 5.00 26.39 -2.93
N GLY A 59 5.52 25.45 -3.73
CA GLY A 59 6.94 25.14 -3.86
C GLY A 59 7.42 24.09 -2.85
N LEU A 60 8.68 23.68 -3.01
CA LEU A 60 9.40 22.81 -2.09
C LEU A 60 10.21 23.65 -1.11
N SER A 61 9.99 23.45 0.18
CA SER A 61 10.81 24.07 1.24
C SER A 61 11.86 23.08 1.75
N ARG A 62 12.97 23.58 2.30
CA ARG A 62 14.03 22.77 2.92
C ARG A 62 13.51 21.70 3.85
N HIS A 63 12.57 22.08 4.71
CA HIS A 63 11.91 21.17 5.62
C HIS A 63 10.42 21.28 5.40
N MET A 64 9.75 20.15 5.15
CA MET A 64 8.30 20.11 5.12
C MET A 64 7.79 18.87 5.84
N THR A 65 6.71 19.02 6.61
CA THR A 65 5.99 17.90 7.21
C THR A 65 4.54 17.97 6.79
N PHE A 66 3.99 16.85 6.33
CA PHE A 66 2.61 16.72 5.88
C PHE A 66 1.88 15.76 6.80
N HIS A 67 0.77 16.20 7.37
CA HIS A 67 -0.11 15.40 8.22
C HIS A 67 -1.48 15.22 7.56
N PHE A 68 -1.80 14.00 7.16
CA PHE A 68 -3.09 13.64 6.59
C PHE A 68 -4.12 13.47 7.71
N ARG A 69 -4.97 14.47 7.91
CA ARG A 69 -5.91 14.56 9.04
C ARG A 69 -7.21 13.81 8.78
N ALA A 70 -7.60 13.62 7.52
CA ALA A 70 -8.84 12.93 7.16
C ALA A 70 -8.82 12.37 5.73
N LEU A 71 -9.61 11.32 5.51
CA LEU A 71 -9.88 10.80 4.18
C LEU A 71 -10.68 11.80 3.34
N LEU A 72 -10.22 12.04 2.11
CA LEU A 72 -10.85 12.90 1.14
C LEU A 72 -11.65 12.07 0.13
N GLY A 73 -12.96 12.28 0.09
CA GLY A 73 -13.80 11.74 -0.99
C GLY A 73 -13.68 12.57 -2.27
N GLY A 74 -14.11 12.00 -3.40
CA GLY A 74 -14.10 12.68 -4.70
C GLY A 74 -15.15 13.80 -4.78
N GLY A 75 -14.86 14.81 -5.59
CA GLY A 75 -15.79 15.89 -5.95
C GLY A 75 -15.92 17.01 -4.91
N LYS A 76 -15.08 17.03 -3.87
CA LYS A 76 -15.09 18.11 -2.89
C LYS A 76 -14.33 19.34 -3.40
N LEU A 77 -14.86 20.52 -3.06
CA LEU A 77 -14.19 21.79 -3.27
C LEU A 77 -13.25 22.08 -2.10
N LEU A 78 -11.97 22.21 -2.42
CA LEU A 78 -10.88 22.41 -1.49
C LEU A 78 -10.35 23.83 -1.57
N GLU A 79 -10.03 24.39 -0.41
CA GLU A 79 -9.37 25.68 -0.27
C GLU A 79 -8.10 25.52 0.57
N PHE A 80 -7.12 26.37 0.28
CA PHE A 80 -5.90 26.48 1.05
C PHE A 80 -6.02 27.63 2.04
N ARG A 81 -5.68 27.37 3.29
CA ARG A 81 -5.58 28.39 4.33
C ARG A 81 -4.14 28.43 4.81
N GLU A 82 -3.49 29.56 4.61
CA GLU A 82 -2.16 29.83 5.16
C GLU A 82 -2.32 30.47 6.55
N ASP A 83 -1.57 29.97 7.51
CA ASP A 83 -1.46 30.53 8.86
C ASP A 83 -0.01 31.02 9.03
N GLY A 84 0.20 32.28 8.69
CA GLY A 84 1.54 32.83 8.43
C GLY A 84 2.23 32.17 7.24
N ASP A 85 3.56 32.29 7.20
CA ASP A 85 4.36 31.73 6.11
C ASP A 85 4.72 30.25 6.31
N GLU A 86 4.50 29.71 7.51
CA GLU A 86 5.02 28.39 7.92
C GLU A 86 3.99 27.27 7.81
N THR A 87 2.69 27.56 7.85
CA THR A 87 1.64 26.54 7.92
C THR A 87 0.62 26.67 6.80
N ILE A 88 0.33 25.55 6.13
CA ILE A 88 -0.70 25.44 5.10
C ILE A 88 -1.72 24.38 5.52
N LYS A 89 -3.00 24.70 5.44
CA LYS A 89 -4.11 23.75 5.66
C LYS A 89 -4.93 23.60 4.39
N VAL A 90 -5.24 22.35 4.03
CA VAL A 90 -6.17 22.01 2.94
C VAL A 90 -7.52 21.63 3.56
N CYS A 91 -8.53 22.46 3.33
CA CYS A 91 -9.83 22.36 3.96
C CYS A 91 -10.96 22.24 2.93
N ASP A 92 -12.10 21.66 3.31
CA ASP A 92 -13.35 21.87 2.57
C ASP A 92 -14.11 23.11 3.06
N GLN A 93 -15.22 23.41 2.38
CA GLN A 93 -16.10 24.53 2.69
C GLN A 93 -16.71 24.48 4.10
N ASN A 94 -16.76 23.31 4.73
CA ASN A 94 -17.26 23.14 6.10
C ASN A 94 -16.14 23.31 7.15
N GLY A 95 -14.92 23.66 6.72
CA GLY A 95 -13.76 23.82 7.60
C GLY A 95 -13.11 22.50 8.02
N LYS A 96 -13.50 21.36 7.43
CA LYS A 96 -12.84 20.09 7.72
C LYS A 96 -11.45 20.09 7.08
N VAL A 97 -10.42 19.85 7.90
CA VAL A 97 -9.02 19.76 7.47
C VAL A 97 -8.71 18.34 6.96
N TYR A 98 -8.14 18.24 5.77
CA TYR A 98 -7.68 16.98 5.16
C TYR A 98 -6.17 16.82 5.24
N LEU A 99 -5.45 17.91 5.05
CA LEU A 99 -4.00 17.95 5.07
C LEU A 99 -3.55 19.21 5.79
N GLU A 100 -2.59 19.04 6.69
CA GLU A 100 -1.86 20.14 7.34
C GLU A 100 -0.39 19.99 6.98
N VAL A 101 0.24 21.10 6.59
CA VAL A 101 1.63 21.15 6.16
C VAL A 101 2.35 22.20 6.97
N THR A 102 3.45 21.83 7.60
CA THR A 102 4.43 22.77 8.15
C THR A 102 5.62 22.84 7.21
N ARG A 103 6.16 24.04 7.00
CA ARG A 103 7.32 24.28 6.14
C ARG A 103 8.28 25.28 6.76
N SER A 104 9.57 25.12 6.49
CA SER A 104 10.59 26.10 6.88
C SER A 104 11.84 26.02 5.99
N GLY A 105 12.68 27.05 6.09
CA GLY A 105 13.88 27.24 5.29
C GLY A 105 13.61 27.74 3.88
N ASP A 106 14.66 27.75 3.06
CA ASP A 106 14.58 28.22 1.67
C ASP A 106 13.54 27.45 0.85
N VAL A 107 12.99 28.11 -0.17
CA VAL A 107 11.93 27.56 -1.02
C VAL A 107 12.34 27.63 -2.49
N THR A 108 12.18 26.53 -3.22
CA THR A 108 12.21 26.52 -4.67
C THR A 108 10.80 26.45 -5.24
N ARG A 109 10.56 27.22 -6.30
CA ARG A 109 9.36 27.18 -7.14
C ARG A 109 9.70 26.88 -8.59
N ASP A 110 10.89 26.35 -8.84
CA ASP A 110 11.27 25.87 -10.15
C ASP A 110 10.34 24.71 -10.54
N GLU A 111 9.57 24.90 -11.61
CA GLU A 111 8.55 23.94 -12.02
C GLU A 111 9.14 22.57 -12.37
N HIS A 112 10.35 22.55 -12.92
CA HIS A 112 11.01 21.31 -13.32
C HIS A 112 11.49 20.53 -12.10
N VAL A 113 12.20 21.18 -11.16
CA VAL A 113 12.64 20.54 -9.91
C VAL A 113 11.46 20.02 -9.09
N VAL A 114 10.40 20.83 -8.99
CA VAL A 114 9.18 20.46 -8.27
C VAL A 114 8.51 19.24 -8.91
N GLU A 115 8.35 19.23 -10.24
CA GLU A 115 7.75 18.10 -10.95
C GLU A 115 8.57 16.82 -10.79
N GLU A 116 9.89 16.89 -10.96
CA GLU A 116 10.77 15.73 -10.82
C GLU A 116 10.71 15.15 -9.40
N PHE A 117 10.73 16.01 -8.37
CA PHE A 117 10.58 15.55 -6.98
C PHE A 117 9.23 14.89 -6.74
N ILE A 118 8.13 15.47 -7.24
CA ILE A 118 6.80 14.87 -7.09
C ILE A 118 6.78 13.48 -7.73
N ARG A 119 7.27 13.34 -8.96
CA ARG A 119 7.29 12.05 -9.65
C ARG A 119 8.12 11.02 -8.90
N CYS A 120 9.29 11.40 -8.41
CA CYS A 120 10.15 10.55 -7.60
C CYS A 120 9.46 10.09 -6.29
N TYR A 121 8.90 11.05 -5.55
CA TYR A 121 8.17 10.79 -4.31
C TYR A 121 7.00 9.81 -4.51
N VAL A 122 6.20 10.03 -5.55
CA VAL A 122 5.02 9.22 -5.87
C VAL A 122 5.41 7.82 -6.35
N ALA A 123 6.44 7.70 -7.19
CA ALA A 123 6.92 6.41 -7.68
C ALA A 123 7.42 5.48 -6.55
N ALA A 124 7.99 6.05 -5.49
CA ALA A 124 8.38 5.29 -4.30
C ALA A 124 7.16 4.77 -3.51
N SER A 125 6.03 5.49 -3.50
CA SER A 125 4.80 5.07 -2.81
C SER A 125 4.18 3.81 -3.43
N GLY A 126 4.19 3.70 -4.77
CA GLY A 126 3.61 2.57 -5.50
C GLY A 126 4.30 1.22 -5.30
N LYS A 127 5.59 1.24 -4.94
CA LYS A 127 6.40 0.03 -4.77
C LYS A 127 6.38 -0.54 -3.34
N ASN A 128 5.75 0.17 -2.40
CA ASN A 128 5.71 -0.23 -0.99
C ASN A 128 5.05 -1.60 -0.80
N PHE A 129 4.05 -1.93 -1.63
CA PHE A 129 3.43 -3.24 -1.66
C PHE A 129 3.59 -3.89 -3.06
N PRO A 130 4.02 -5.16 -3.19
CA PRO A 130 4.33 -6.10 -2.10
C PRO A 130 5.74 -5.92 -1.51
N HIS A 131 6.66 -5.24 -2.19
CA HIS A 131 8.10 -5.41 -1.96
C HIS A 131 8.61 -4.96 -0.58
N THR A 132 7.99 -3.98 0.07
CA THR A 132 8.43 -3.46 1.38
C THR A 132 7.54 -3.94 2.52
N LEU A 133 6.22 -3.79 2.38
CA LEU A 133 5.26 -4.13 3.43
C LEU A 133 5.15 -5.64 3.68
N LYS A 134 5.30 -6.50 2.66
CA LYS A 134 5.20 -7.95 2.85
C LYS A 134 6.34 -8.47 3.75
N PRO A 135 7.64 -8.21 3.46
CA PRO A 135 8.70 -8.63 4.37
C PRO A 135 8.54 -8.11 5.81
N LEU A 136 8.10 -6.86 5.97
CA LEU A 136 7.85 -6.27 7.29
C LEU A 136 6.74 -6.98 8.07
N MET A 137 5.64 -7.30 7.41
CA MET A 137 4.54 -8.05 8.03
C MET A 137 4.98 -9.47 8.39
N GLU A 138 5.72 -10.15 7.50
CA GLU A 138 6.28 -11.48 7.75
C GLU A 138 7.24 -11.48 8.95
N SER A 139 8.13 -10.48 9.08
CA SER A 139 9.06 -10.39 10.22
C SER A 139 8.40 -10.01 11.55
N ASN A 140 7.15 -9.52 11.51
CA ASN A 140 6.35 -9.15 12.68
C ASN A 140 5.21 -10.14 12.96
N ASP A 141 5.22 -11.32 12.33
CA ASP A 141 4.21 -12.38 12.48
C ASP A 141 2.76 -11.89 12.27
N VAL A 142 2.57 -10.92 11.38
CA VAL A 142 1.26 -10.38 11.00
C VAL A 142 1.03 -10.49 9.50
N MET A 143 -0.23 -10.37 9.11
CA MET A 143 -0.67 -10.29 7.72
C MET A 143 -1.94 -9.43 7.64
N PHE A 144 -2.36 -9.03 6.43
CA PHE A 144 -3.59 -8.26 6.26
C PHE A 144 -4.82 -9.13 6.55
N ASN A 145 -5.96 -8.52 6.82
CA ASN A 145 -7.23 -9.22 6.75
C ASN A 145 -7.78 -8.98 5.34
N PRO A 146 -7.89 -10.00 4.50
CA PRO A 146 -8.30 -9.87 3.10
C PRO A 146 -9.76 -9.42 2.95
N ASP A 147 -10.59 -9.58 3.97
CA ASP A 147 -11.94 -9.01 3.98
C ASP A 147 -11.92 -7.49 4.08
N ARG A 148 -10.91 -6.93 4.74
CA ARG A 148 -10.80 -5.50 5.09
C ARG A 148 -9.34 -5.04 5.17
N PRO A 149 -8.52 -5.20 4.11
CA PRO A 149 -7.16 -4.69 4.12
C PRO A 149 -7.23 -3.17 4.08
N MET A 150 -6.44 -2.51 4.93
CA MET A 150 -6.42 -1.06 4.99
C MET A 150 -4.99 -0.58 5.15
N VAL A 151 -4.55 0.25 4.22
CA VAL A 151 -3.31 1.02 4.32
C VAL A 151 -3.69 2.47 4.19
N MET A 152 -3.25 3.29 5.13
CA MET A 152 -3.49 4.74 5.13
C MET A 152 -2.18 5.47 5.31
N TYR A 153 -1.94 6.48 4.49
CA TYR A 153 -0.87 7.44 4.72
C TYR A 153 -1.27 8.35 5.88
N ALA A 154 -0.46 8.38 6.94
CA ALA A 154 -0.71 9.20 8.12
C ALA A 154 0.06 10.52 8.06
N SER A 155 1.35 10.45 7.76
CA SER A 155 2.20 11.62 7.59
C SER A 155 3.42 11.31 6.74
N MET A 156 4.07 12.39 6.28
CA MET A 156 5.41 12.31 5.72
C MET A 156 6.22 13.54 6.15
N SER A 157 7.54 13.42 6.15
CA SER A 157 8.47 14.53 6.31
C SER A 157 9.51 14.48 5.19
N LEU A 158 9.98 15.65 4.78
CA LEU A 158 11.12 15.79 3.89
C LEU A 158 12.09 16.82 4.48
N THR A 159 13.38 16.49 4.38
CA THR A 159 14.49 17.41 4.62
C THR A 159 15.37 17.38 3.39
N LEU A 160 15.56 18.52 2.75
CA LEU A 160 16.39 18.67 1.57
C LEU A 160 17.71 19.33 1.96
N ASP A 161 18.82 18.85 1.43
CA ASP A 161 20.15 19.43 1.61
C ASP A 161 20.50 20.46 0.54
N ARG A 162 19.76 20.48 -0.57
CA ARG A 162 19.77 21.50 -1.64
C ARG A 162 18.43 21.51 -2.39
N LEU A 163 18.13 22.59 -3.11
CA LEU A 163 16.82 22.83 -3.76
C LEU A 163 16.87 22.80 -5.29
N ASP A 164 17.99 22.36 -5.84
CA ASP A 164 18.32 22.29 -7.26
C ASP A 164 18.82 20.89 -7.64
N ALA A 165 18.40 19.88 -6.88
CA ALA A 165 18.71 18.47 -7.14
C ALA A 165 17.98 17.99 -8.41
N GLY A 166 18.71 17.89 -9.52
CA GLY A 166 18.19 17.33 -10.77
C GLY A 166 18.06 15.81 -10.70
N SER A 167 17.04 15.27 -11.35
CA SER A 167 16.76 13.83 -11.46
C SER A 167 16.88 13.07 -10.12
N PRO A 168 16.10 13.47 -9.09
CA PRO A 168 16.17 12.83 -7.78
C PRO A 168 15.63 11.40 -7.82
N GLU A 169 16.24 10.53 -7.02
CA GLU A 169 15.80 9.15 -6.75
C GLU A 169 15.63 8.95 -5.24
N LEU A 170 14.65 8.13 -4.83
CA LEU A 170 14.46 7.74 -3.44
C LEU A 170 14.92 6.30 -3.23
N GLU A 171 15.92 6.14 -2.37
CA GLU A 171 16.43 4.84 -1.94
C GLU A 171 15.94 4.52 -0.54
N LEU A 172 15.21 3.41 -0.37
CA LEU A 172 14.76 2.96 0.94
C LEU A 172 15.97 2.61 1.80
N HIS A 173 16.14 3.32 2.91
CA HIS A 173 17.25 3.13 3.84
C HIS A 173 16.85 2.33 5.09
N ASN A 174 15.67 2.62 5.64
CA ASN A 174 15.14 1.95 6.83
C ASN A 174 13.64 1.69 6.66
N ALA A 175 13.16 0.60 7.25
CA ALA A 175 11.76 0.21 7.19
C ALA A 175 11.39 -0.53 8.48
N GLU A 176 10.37 -0.05 9.17
CA GLU A 176 9.94 -0.58 10.47
C GLU A 176 8.42 -0.75 10.49
N LEU A 177 7.95 -1.79 11.19
CA LEU A 177 6.54 -2.02 11.46
C LEU A 177 6.36 -2.31 12.95
N GLU A 178 5.52 -1.50 13.60
CA GLU A 178 5.04 -1.74 14.96
C GLU A 178 3.59 -2.24 14.89
N ALA A 179 3.38 -3.54 15.06
CA ALA A 179 2.05 -4.12 15.08
C ALA A 179 1.42 -4.10 16.49
N ASN A 180 0.16 -3.68 16.59
CA ASN A 180 -0.66 -3.74 17.79
C ASN A 180 -2.05 -4.30 17.47
N GLY A 181 -2.20 -5.62 17.60
CA GLY A 181 -3.44 -6.34 17.32
C GLY A 181 -3.88 -6.19 15.85
N LYS A 182 -4.99 -5.47 15.62
CA LYS A 182 -5.56 -5.28 14.27
C LYS A 182 -5.01 -4.05 13.54
N ARG A 183 -4.06 -3.33 14.13
CA ARG A 183 -3.46 -2.13 13.56
C ARG A 183 -1.94 -2.26 13.58
N GLY A 184 -1.26 -1.56 12.68
CA GLY A 184 0.19 -1.42 12.71
C GLY A 184 0.61 -0.04 12.23
N ASN A 185 1.72 0.47 12.77
CA ASN A 185 2.35 1.69 12.29
C ASN A 185 3.59 1.30 11.50
N VAL A 186 3.74 1.82 10.29
CA VAL A 186 4.90 1.59 9.44
C VAL A 186 5.65 2.90 9.28
N MET A 187 6.96 2.87 9.44
CA MET A 187 7.86 3.96 9.11
C MET A 187 8.80 3.50 7.99
N LEU A 188 8.86 4.28 6.91
CA LEU A 188 9.74 4.05 5.77
C LEU A 188 10.62 5.27 5.57
N ASP A 189 11.91 5.14 5.84
CA ASP A 189 12.88 6.22 5.69
C ASP A 189 13.67 6.02 4.41
N TYR A 190 13.71 7.06 3.59
CA TYR A 190 14.37 7.09 2.30
C TYR A 190 15.45 8.15 2.30
N ARG A 191 16.56 7.85 1.61
CA ARG A 191 17.54 8.84 1.21
C ARG A 191 17.16 9.37 -0.16
N LEU A 192 17.18 10.70 -0.29
CA LEU A 192 17.06 11.38 -1.57
C LEU A 192 18.45 11.45 -2.20
N ILE A 193 18.62 10.81 -3.35
CA ILE A 193 19.88 10.77 -4.09
C ILE A 193 19.72 11.57 -5.38
N SER A 194 20.68 12.40 -5.72
CA SER A 194 20.76 13.11 -7.00
C SER A 194 22.17 12.98 -7.52
N GLU A 195 22.31 12.50 -8.76
CA GLU A 195 23.61 12.23 -9.40
C GLU A 195 24.56 11.36 -8.54
N GLY A 196 23.99 10.41 -7.78
CA GLY A 196 24.74 9.52 -6.89
C GLY A 196 25.15 10.12 -5.54
N VAL A 197 24.72 11.36 -5.24
CA VAL A 197 25.02 12.06 -3.99
C VAL A 197 23.75 12.18 -3.13
N PRO A 198 23.80 11.87 -1.82
CA PRO A 198 22.71 12.16 -0.90
C PRO A 198 22.46 13.67 -0.81
N VAL A 199 21.20 14.07 -1.04
CA VAL A 199 20.75 15.47 -1.09
C VAL A 199 19.51 15.71 -0.22
N GLY A 200 19.19 14.77 0.67
CA GLY A 200 18.09 14.90 1.60
C GLY A 200 17.55 13.55 2.07
N GLU A 201 16.48 13.62 2.85
CA GLU A 201 15.80 12.50 3.45
C GLU A 201 14.28 12.68 3.34
N VAL A 202 13.57 11.58 3.18
CA VAL A 202 12.10 11.54 3.19
C VAL A 202 11.68 10.41 4.12
N SER A 203 10.82 10.71 5.09
CA SER A 203 10.20 9.68 5.94
C SER A 203 8.71 9.60 5.65
N LYS A 204 8.19 8.38 5.47
CA LYS A 204 6.77 8.10 5.25
C LYS A 204 6.23 7.27 6.40
N HIS A 205 5.17 7.75 7.04
CA HIS A 205 4.47 7.05 8.10
C HIS A 205 3.11 6.56 7.60
N LEU A 206 2.91 5.24 7.65
CA LEU A 206 1.67 4.59 7.25
C LEU A 206 1.00 3.93 8.45
N VAL A 207 -0.33 3.85 8.41
CA VAL A 207 -1.14 3.09 9.35
C VAL A 207 -1.77 1.93 8.59
N LEU A 208 -1.45 0.72 9.04
CA LEU A 208 -2.08 -0.51 8.62
C LEU A 208 -3.30 -0.78 9.50
N GLY A 209 -4.39 -1.22 8.89
CA GLY A 209 -5.59 -1.66 9.58
C GLY A 209 -6.07 -2.99 9.03
N GLY A 210 -6.78 -3.71 9.91
CA GLY A 210 -7.23 -5.05 9.61
C GLY A 210 -6.08 -6.06 9.69
N LEU A 211 -5.02 -5.84 10.46
CA LEU A 211 -4.00 -6.87 10.65
C LEU A 211 -4.57 -8.08 11.40
N ARG A 212 -4.00 -9.25 11.14
CA ARG A 212 -4.24 -10.52 11.84
C ARG A 212 -2.91 -11.26 12.01
N PRO A 213 -2.81 -12.21 12.96
CA PRO A 213 -1.64 -13.08 13.05
C PRO A 213 -1.39 -13.82 11.73
N TYR A 214 -0.12 -13.95 11.36
CA TYR A 214 0.30 -14.71 10.20
C TYR A 214 -0.08 -16.19 10.36
N CYS A 215 -0.67 -16.78 9.32
CA CYS A 215 -1.28 -18.11 9.38
C CYS A 215 -0.47 -19.10 8.54
N GLN A 216 0.65 -19.57 9.12
CA GLN A 216 1.62 -20.46 8.47
C GLN A 216 0.99 -21.81 8.07
N ASP A 217 0.10 -22.34 8.91
CA ASP A 217 -0.64 -23.58 8.72
C ASP A 217 -1.49 -23.58 7.44
N ALA A 218 -2.10 -22.44 7.11
CA ALA A 218 -2.89 -22.31 5.90
C ALA A 218 -2.03 -22.30 4.62
N MET A 219 -0.86 -21.66 4.66
CA MET A 219 0.11 -21.73 3.55
C MET A 219 0.61 -23.17 3.35
N ALA A 220 0.93 -23.88 4.44
CA ALA A 220 1.29 -25.30 4.35
C ALA A 220 0.17 -26.15 3.77
N GLY A 221 -1.08 -25.93 4.16
CA GLY A 221 -2.25 -26.61 3.59
C GLY A 221 -2.37 -26.42 2.07
N VAL A 222 -2.17 -25.19 1.58
CA VAL A 222 -2.19 -24.89 0.13
C VAL A 222 -1.01 -25.56 -0.59
N ILE A 223 0.20 -25.53 -0.02
CA ILE A 223 1.38 -26.22 -0.59
C ILE A 223 1.15 -27.74 -0.62
N GLU A 224 0.62 -28.35 0.43
CA GLU A 224 0.33 -29.79 0.45
C GLU A 224 -0.71 -30.19 -0.59
N ALA A 225 -1.75 -29.38 -0.78
CA ALA A 225 -2.80 -29.65 -1.75
C ALA A 225 -2.25 -29.63 -3.18
N THR A 226 -1.48 -28.60 -3.52
CA THR A 226 -0.91 -28.42 -4.87
C THR A 226 0.12 -29.50 -5.21
N ARG A 227 0.96 -29.92 -4.26
CA ARG A 227 1.91 -31.04 -4.43
C ARG A 227 1.24 -32.35 -4.85
N LYS A 228 -0.01 -32.57 -4.46
CA LYS A 228 -0.76 -33.82 -4.76
C LYS A 228 -1.46 -33.80 -6.12
N THR A 229 -1.50 -32.64 -6.79
CA THR A 229 -2.23 -32.48 -8.05
C THR A 229 -1.31 -32.50 -9.28
N LYS A 230 -1.71 -33.27 -10.29
CA LYS A 230 -0.98 -33.37 -11.57
C LYS A 230 -1.25 -32.21 -12.53
N ASN A 231 -2.32 -31.43 -12.29
CA ASN A 231 -2.84 -30.43 -13.23
C ASN A 231 -2.40 -28.99 -12.94
N GLY A 232 -1.54 -28.77 -11.94
CA GLY A 232 -0.98 -27.44 -11.63
C GLY A 232 -1.96 -26.43 -11.01
N SER A 233 -3.26 -26.75 -10.93
CA SER A 233 -4.27 -25.97 -10.21
C SER A 233 -5.13 -26.86 -9.32
N ILE A 234 -5.62 -26.29 -8.22
CA ILE A 234 -6.49 -26.95 -7.24
C ILE A 234 -7.74 -26.10 -6.96
N GLY A 235 -8.85 -26.74 -6.57
CA GLY A 235 -10.01 -26.03 -6.08
C GLY A 235 -9.83 -25.52 -4.65
N THR A 236 -10.52 -24.42 -4.28
CA THR A 236 -10.52 -23.94 -2.88
C THR A 236 -11.01 -24.98 -1.87
N GLY A 237 -11.92 -25.88 -2.28
CA GLY A 237 -12.35 -27.00 -1.43
C GLY A 237 -11.24 -28.01 -1.15
N GLU A 238 -10.49 -28.41 -2.19
CA GLU A 238 -9.35 -29.33 -2.07
C GLU A 238 -8.24 -28.73 -1.20
N ALA A 239 -7.97 -27.43 -1.41
CA ALA A 239 -7.04 -26.66 -0.58
C ALA A 239 -7.47 -26.65 0.89
N TYR A 240 -8.75 -26.42 1.17
CA TYR A 240 -9.29 -26.40 2.53
C TYR A 240 -9.26 -27.78 3.20
N ASP A 241 -9.48 -28.86 2.43
CA ASP A 241 -9.40 -30.22 2.95
C ASP A 241 -7.96 -30.65 3.25
N ALA A 242 -6.98 -30.21 2.46
CA ALA A 242 -5.57 -30.38 2.81
C ALA A 242 -5.20 -29.58 4.06
N TYR A 243 -5.62 -28.31 4.12
CA TYR A 243 -5.44 -27.45 5.30
C TYR A 243 -6.00 -28.09 6.59
N LYS A 244 -7.25 -28.57 6.58
CA LYS A 244 -7.84 -29.26 7.74
C LYS A 244 -7.01 -30.46 8.18
N ARG A 245 -6.53 -31.28 7.22
CA ARG A 245 -5.68 -32.43 7.52
C ARG A 245 -4.33 -32.01 8.11
N PHE A 246 -3.76 -30.93 7.59
CA PHE A 246 -2.55 -30.33 8.15
C PHE A 246 -2.77 -29.91 9.60
N CYS A 247 -3.80 -29.10 9.88
CA CYS A 247 -4.15 -28.67 11.23
C CYS A 247 -4.38 -29.85 12.19
N GLN A 248 -5.09 -30.89 11.75
CA GLN A 248 -5.30 -32.10 12.55
C GLN A 248 -4.00 -32.80 12.93
N ARG A 249 -3.02 -32.83 12.02
CA ARG A 249 -1.71 -33.45 12.27
C ARG A 249 -0.89 -32.70 13.31
N ILE A 250 -1.11 -31.39 13.45
CA ILE A 250 -0.41 -30.52 14.40
C ILE A 250 -1.26 -30.07 15.58
N ASP A 251 -2.38 -30.76 15.82
CA ASP A 251 -3.33 -30.45 16.90
C ASP A 251 -3.81 -28.99 16.95
N LEU A 252 -3.94 -28.36 15.77
CA LEU A 252 -4.53 -27.03 15.64
C LEU A 252 -6.00 -27.12 15.26
N ARG A 253 -6.79 -26.20 15.82
CA ARG A 253 -8.17 -25.99 15.39
C ARG A 253 -8.18 -25.30 14.03
N PRO A 254 -8.75 -25.91 12.97
CA PRO A 254 -8.77 -25.30 11.65
C PRO A 254 -9.67 -24.06 11.62
N LEU A 255 -9.28 -23.09 10.80
CA LEU A 255 -10.14 -21.98 10.38
C LEU A 255 -11.44 -22.48 9.75
N THR A 256 -12.46 -21.63 9.73
CA THR A 256 -13.68 -21.89 8.95
C THR A 256 -13.40 -21.84 7.44
N GLY A 257 -14.21 -22.52 6.63
CA GLY A 257 -14.03 -22.51 5.16
C GLY A 257 -14.10 -21.11 4.54
N ARG A 258 -14.89 -20.20 5.12
CA ARG A 258 -14.90 -18.77 4.74
C ARG A 258 -13.54 -18.13 5.03
N ALA A 259 -13.10 -18.18 6.29
CA ALA A 259 -11.84 -17.57 6.72
C ALA A 259 -10.59 -18.12 5.98
N PHE A 260 -10.63 -19.39 5.59
CA PHE A 260 -9.62 -19.99 4.72
C PHE A 260 -9.69 -19.44 3.28
N GLY A 261 -10.89 -19.33 2.72
CA GLY A 261 -11.09 -18.71 1.40
C GLY A 261 -10.63 -17.25 1.36
N ASP A 262 -10.81 -16.51 2.44
CA ASP A 262 -10.33 -15.14 2.55
C ASP A 262 -8.79 -15.13 2.55
N LEU A 263 -8.16 -16.01 3.34
CA LEU A 263 -6.70 -16.18 3.35
C LEU A 263 -6.12 -16.54 1.97
N VAL A 264 -6.81 -17.37 1.18
CA VAL A 264 -6.40 -17.65 -0.22
C VAL A 264 -6.40 -16.38 -1.07
N SER A 265 -7.34 -15.45 -0.87
CA SER A 265 -7.30 -14.14 -1.54
C SER A 265 -6.11 -13.31 -1.13
N GLU A 266 -5.68 -13.44 0.10
CA GLU A 266 -4.52 -12.73 0.62
C GLU A 266 -3.21 -13.26 0.05
N LEU A 267 -3.04 -14.58 0.04
CA LEU A 267 -1.88 -15.23 -0.58
C LEU A 267 -1.78 -14.87 -2.08
N ASP A 268 -2.93 -14.69 -2.74
CA ASP A 268 -3.00 -14.20 -4.13
C ASP A 268 -2.56 -12.74 -4.25
N ILE A 269 -3.04 -11.87 -3.36
CA ILE A 269 -2.60 -10.46 -3.27
C ILE A 269 -1.09 -10.39 -2.99
N TYR A 270 -0.54 -11.28 -2.16
CA TYR A 270 0.90 -11.39 -1.89
C TYR A 270 1.71 -12.04 -3.01
N SER A 271 1.06 -12.45 -4.11
CA SER A 271 1.67 -13.20 -5.22
C SER A 271 2.39 -14.48 -4.75
N LEU A 272 1.98 -15.04 -3.60
CA LEU A 272 2.43 -16.33 -3.10
C LEU A 272 1.70 -17.48 -3.79
N ILE A 273 0.47 -17.22 -4.25
CA ILE A 273 -0.31 -18.06 -5.13
C ILE A 273 -0.95 -17.18 -6.20
N ARG A 274 -1.55 -17.80 -7.21
CA ARG A 274 -2.45 -17.15 -8.15
C ARG A 274 -3.82 -17.75 -7.99
N SER A 275 -4.85 -16.92 -7.80
CA SER A 275 -6.23 -17.40 -7.72
C SER A 275 -7.09 -16.85 -8.86
N ARG A 276 -7.92 -17.70 -9.47
CA ARG A 276 -8.81 -17.29 -10.56
C ARG A 276 -10.22 -17.81 -10.33
N VAL A 277 -11.19 -16.90 -10.38
CA VAL A 277 -12.61 -17.28 -10.38
C VAL A 277 -13.02 -17.61 -11.82
N LEU A 278 -13.38 -18.88 -12.04
CA LEU A 278 -13.91 -19.38 -13.31
C LEU A 278 -15.42 -19.50 -13.21
N SER A 279 -16.12 -18.91 -14.17
CA SER A 279 -17.56 -19.16 -14.34
C SER A 279 -17.77 -20.53 -14.98
N ARG A 280 -18.61 -21.36 -14.37
CA ARG A 280 -19.07 -22.65 -14.91
C ARG A 280 -20.53 -22.58 -15.37
N GLY A 281 -21.04 -21.37 -15.67
CA GLY A 281 -22.41 -21.17 -16.13
C GLY A 281 -23.45 -21.54 -15.05
N ARG A 282 -24.42 -22.39 -15.38
CA ARG A 282 -25.48 -22.83 -14.43
C ARG A 282 -24.94 -23.61 -13.23
N TYR A 283 -23.71 -24.12 -13.31
CA TYR A 283 -23.06 -24.87 -12.23
C TYR A 283 -22.31 -23.97 -11.23
N GLY A 284 -22.45 -22.64 -11.37
CA GLY A 284 -21.89 -21.66 -10.43
C GLY A 284 -20.50 -21.18 -10.81
N ARG A 285 -19.74 -20.72 -9.82
CA ARG A 285 -18.38 -20.21 -9.96
C ARG A 285 -17.45 -21.06 -9.13
N THR A 286 -16.30 -21.42 -9.68
CA THR A 286 -15.25 -22.16 -8.96
C THR A 286 -14.00 -21.30 -8.94
N ARG A 287 -13.39 -21.19 -7.76
CA ARG A 287 -12.08 -20.56 -7.63
C ARG A 287 -11.00 -21.63 -7.71
N GLU A 288 -10.12 -21.47 -8.70
CA GLU A 288 -8.91 -22.27 -8.85
C GLU A 288 -7.73 -21.53 -8.22
N ILE A 289 -6.85 -22.29 -7.59
CA ILE A 289 -5.63 -21.84 -6.91
C ILE A 289 -4.45 -22.51 -7.60
N ILE A 290 -3.46 -21.72 -7.99
CA ILE A 290 -2.21 -22.14 -8.62
C ILE A 290 -1.06 -21.67 -7.74
N LEU A 291 -0.08 -22.53 -7.47
CA LEU A 291 1.13 -22.11 -6.77
C LEU A 291 2.07 -21.46 -7.78
N ASP A 292 2.21 -20.14 -7.70
CA ASP A 292 2.96 -19.32 -8.66
C ASP A 292 4.34 -18.96 -8.11
N LEU A 293 5.00 -19.92 -7.46
CA LEU A 293 6.33 -19.76 -6.87
C LEU A 293 7.31 -20.80 -7.44
N PRO A 294 8.60 -20.45 -7.60
CA PRO A 294 9.62 -21.41 -7.99
C PRO A 294 9.65 -22.61 -7.04
N GLN A 295 9.76 -23.83 -7.57
CA GLN A 295 9.71 -25.06 -6.77
C GLN A 295 10.69 -25.06 -5.58
N GLY A 296 11.93 -24.62 -5.80
CA GLY A 296 12.93 -24.53 -4.73
C GLY A 296 12.57 -23.54 -3.62
N LEU A 297 11.79 -22.49 -3.91
CA LEU A 297 11.29 -21.56 -2.90
C LEU A 297 10.10 -22.17 -2.15
N THR A 298 9.19 -22.83 -2.87
CA THR A 298 8.05 -23.56 -2.28
C THR A 298 8.50 -24.62 -1.28
N GLU A 299 9.55 -25.38 -1.61
CA GLU A 299 10.13 -26.39 -0.72
C GLU A 299 10.76 -25.77 0.53
N LYS A 300 11.47 -24.64 0.39
CA LYS A 300 12.03 -23.90 1.53
C LYS A 300 10.94 -23.35 2.45
N ILE A 301 9.88 -22.74 1.89
CA ILE A 301 8.74 -22.23 2.67
C ILE A 301 8.10 -23.38 3.43
N TYR A 302 7.83 -24.50 2.75
CA TYR A 302 7.22 -25.66 3.37
C TYR A 302 8.09 -26.24 4.50
N ALA A 303 9.39 -26.41 4.26
CA ALA A 303 10.33 -26.87 5.28
C ALA A 303 10.39 -25.93 6.49
N CYS A 304 10.37 -24.61 6.27
CA CYS A 304 10.32 -23.61 7.35
C CYS A 304 9.04 -23.76 8.18
N VAL A 305 7.89 -23.90 7.53
CA VAL A 305 6.61 -24.11 8.24
C VAL A 305 6.62 -25.42 9.03
N LEU A 306 7.16 -26.51 8.47
CA LEU A 306 7.28 -27.78 9.20
C LEU A 306 8.19 -27.65 10.43
N LEU A 307 9.33 -26.98 10.29
CA LEU A 307 10.26 -26.73 11.40
C LEU A 307 9.60 -25.92 12.51
N ASN A 308 8.82 -24.89 12.16
CA ASN A 308 8.12 -24.02 13.11
C ASN A 308 7.04 -24.77 13.91
N PHE A 309 6.52 -25.88 13.38
CA PHE A 309 5.56 -26.75 14.06
C PHE A 309 6.20 -28.04 14.61
N GLU A 310 7.53 -28.09 14.70
CA GLU A 310 8.29 -29.27 15.17
C GLU A 310 7.94 -30.57 14.43
N ILE A 311 7.52 -30.47 13.17
CA ILE A 311 7.19 -31.61 12.32
C ILE A 311 8.46 -32.07 11.60
N HIS A 312 8.97 -33.23 11.98
CA HIS A 312 10.04 -33.89 11.23
C HIS A 312 9.46 -34.68 10.05
N ASN A 313 10.05 -34.53 8.86
CA ASN A 313 9.67 -35.24 7.63
C ASN A 313 9.76 -36.76 7.78
#